data_AF-A0A969T6F2-F1
#
_entry.id   AF-A0A969T6F2-F1
#
_cell.length_a   1.000
_cell.length_b   1.000
_cell.length_c   1.000
_cell.angle_alpha   90.00
_cell.angle_beta   90.00
_cell.angle_gamma   90.00
#
_symmetry.space_group_name_H-M   'P 1'
#
loop_
_entity.id
_entity.type
_entity.pdbx_description
1 polymer ?
#
loop_
_entity_poly.entity_id
_entity_poly.type
_entity_poly.pdbx_seq_one_letter_code
_entity_poly.pdbx_strand_id
1 'polypeptide(L)'
;MKKINIILIVLAMFGLLAIQSCKKDEPTPIEKYAFTDPVATSPVLDADGYTLFTGGKVTLSWNSENKGGAPKSWEVYFGTGKSPALYAEGVTVNTIDVDVLDGQTYYWKVKIKDEQGVETTSPVWSFLAVDGSNPFMQTDLTCQTDVLTSIGVDLEPDKVVEFKVIAFR
;
A
#
# COMPACT_ATOMS: atom_id res chain seq x y z
N MET A 1 -51.60 68.50 -25.44
CA MET A 1 -50.96 67.43 -26.24
C MET A 1 -49.47 67.37 -25.87
N LYS A 2 -48.85 66.19 -25.72
CA LYS A 2 -47.47 65.89 -25.24
C LYS A 2 -47.27 65.44 -23.77
N LYS A 3 -48.22 64.74 -23.13
CA LYS A 3 -47.94 64.05 -21.84
C LYS A 3 -48.16 62.52 -21.85
N ILE A 4 -48.60 61.95 -22.97
CA ILE A 4 -48.95 60.51 -23.06
C ILE A 4 -47.82 59.65 -23.68
N ASN A 5 -46.80 60.25 -24.31
CA ASN A 5 -45.73 59.49 -24.99
C ASN A 5 -44.44 59.22 -24.17
N ILE A 6 -44.36 59.64 -22.90
CA ILE A 6 -43.15 59.38 -22.08
C ILE A 6 -43.31 58.09 -21.26
N ILE A 7 -44.53 57.78 -20.79
CA ILE A 7 -44.80 56.60 -19.94
C ILE A 7 -44.64 55.29 -20.74
N LEU A 8 -44.99 55.28 -22.03
CA LEU A 8 -44.84 54.09 -22.89
C LEU A 8 -43.37 53.78 -23.24
N ILE A 9 -42.47 54.75 -23.22
CA ILE A 9 -41.05 54.54 -23.53
C ILE A 9 -40.28 54.03 -22.29
N VAL A 10 -40.68 54.44 -21.08
CA VAL A 10 -40.07 53.95 -19.84
C VAL A 10 -40.45 52.48 -19.55
N LEU A 11 -41.68 52.07 -19.92
CA LEU A 11 -42.12 50.67 -19.84
C LEU A 11 -41.41 49.74 -20.84
N ALA A 12 -40.87 50.26 -21.94
CA ALA A 12 -40.12 49.48 -22.92
C ALA A 12 -38.63 49.34 -22.56
N MET A 13 -38.04 50.27 -21.79
CA MET A 13 -36.63 50.19 -21.37
C MET A 13 -36.42 49.44 -20.04
N PHE A 14 -37.44 49.32 -19.19
CA PHE A 14 -37.36 48.49 -17.97
C PHE A 14 -37.55 46.99 -18.23
N GLY A 15 -38.00 46.61 -19.43
CA GLY A 15 -38.17 45.21 -19.86
C GLY A 15 -36.88 44.51 -20.28
N LEU A 16 -35.72 45.18 -20.25
CA LEU A 16 -34.45 44.62 -20.73
C LEU A 16 -33.40 44.33 -19.63
N LEU A 17 -33.79 44.33 -18.35
CA LEU A 17 -32.85 44.09 -17.22
C LEU A 17 -33.19 42.87 -16.35
N ALA A 18 -34.02 41.95 -16.84
CA ALA A 18 -34.29 40.67 -16.17
C ALA A 18 -33.82 39.46 -17.00
N ILE A 19 -32.61 39.53 -17.52
CA ILE A 19 -31.75 38.35 -17.62
C ILE A 19 -30.58 38.58 -16.68
N GLN A 20 -30.90 38.67 -15.37
CA GLN A 20 -29.92 38.21 -14.41
C GLN A 20 -29.62 36.78 -14.80
N SER A 21 -28.43 36.62 -15.37
CA SER A 21 -27.65 35.41 -15.52
C SER A 21 -27.64 34.67 -14.18
N CYS A 22 -28.75 34.04 -13.82
CA CYS A 22 -28.74 32.86 -12.99
C CYS A 22 -28.24 31.75 -13.92
N LYS A 23 -26.91 31.72 -14.14
CA LYS A 23 -26.27 30.43 -14.31
C LYS A 23 -26.70 29.68 -13.06
N LYS A 24 -27.67 28.79 -13.21
CA LYS A 24 -27.89 27.76 -12.22
C LYS A 24 -26.53 27.12 -12.14
N ASP A 25 -25.80 27.40 -11.06
CA ASP A 25 -24.54 26.73 -10.81
C ASP A 25 -24.91 25.26 -10.81
N GLU A 26 -24.60 24.57 -11.90
CA GLU A 26 -24.61 23.13 -11.90
C GLU A 26 -23.67 22.78 -10.75
N PRO A 27 -24.13 22.03 -9.74
CA PRO A 27 -23.23 21.63 -8.68
C PRO A 27 -22.06 20.97 -9.39
N THR A 28 -20.88 21.59 -9.25
CA THR A 28 -19.64 21.01 -9.78
C THR A 28 -19.67 19.55 -9.39
N PRO A 29 -19.55 18.61 -10.36
CA PRO A 29 -19.56 17.19 -10.05
C PRO A 29 -18.61 17.02 -8.88
N ILE A 30 -19.13 16.52 -7.76
CA ILE A 30 -18.28 16.21 -6.61
C ILE A 30 -17.38 15.12 -7.18
N GLU A 31 -16.16 15.48 -7.60
CA GLU A 31 -15.16 14.51 -7.97
C GLU A 31 -14.95 13.70 -6.71
N LYS A 32 -15.52 12.50 -6.73
CA LYS A 32 -15.40 11.53 -5.66
C LYS A 32 -13.94 11.14 -5.66
N TYR A 33 -13.14 11.86 -4.88
CA TYR A 33 -11.70 11.66 -4.75
C TYR A 33 -11.45 10.34 -4.02
N ALA A 34 -11.55 9.24 -4.75
CA ALA A 34 -11.19 7.93 -4.24
C ALA A 34 -9.69 7.86 -4.01
N PHE A 35 -9.30 7.20 -2.92
CA PHE A 35 -7.93 6.81 -2.68
C PHE A 35 -7.45 5.83 -3.76
N THR A 36 -6.16 5.91 -4.13
CA THR A 36 -5.54 4.89 -4.96
C THR A 36 -5.54 3.55 -4.23
N ASP A 37 -5.48 2.46 -4.99
CA ASP A 37 -5.30 1.14 -4.42
C ASP A 37 -4.09 1.15 -3.48
N PRO A 38 -4.24 0.71 -2.22
CA PRO A 38 -3.12 0.68 -1.30
C PRO A 38 -2.03 -0.25 -1.82
N VAL A 39 -0.77 0.13 -1.59
CA VAL A 39 0.43 -0.60 -1.97
C VAL A 39 1.21 -0.96 -0.72
N ALA A 40 1.53 -2.24 -0.52
CA ALA A 40 2.36 -2.69 0.58
C ALA A 40 3.79 -2.16 0.42
N THR A 41 4.35 -1.63 1.51
CA THR A 41 5.73 -1.15 1.61
C THR A 41 6.55 -1.96 2.62
N SER A 42 5.89 -2.65 3.56
CA SER A 42 6.50 -3.57 4.51
C SER A 42 5.55 -4.74 4.80
N PRO A 43 6.06 -5.98 5.00
CA PRO A 43 7.47 -6.35 4.97
C PRO A 43 8.10 -6.30 3.57
N VAL A 44 9.39 -5.95 3.51
CA VAL A 44 10.20 -6.18 2.32
C VAL A 44 10.50 -7.68 2.25
N LEU A 45 10.24 -8.26 1.08
CA LEU A 45 10.42 -9.69 0.84
C LEU A 45 11.73 -9.95 0.09
N ASP A 46 12.35 -11.09 0.39
CA ASP A 46 13.39 -11.67 -0.46
C ASP A 46 12.77 -12.22 -1.77
N ALA A 47 13.62 -12.62 -2.73
CA ALA A 47 13.30 -13.30 -3.98
C ALA A 47 12.44 -14.56 -3.76
N ASP A 48 12.60 -15.25 -2.63
CA ASP A 48 11.81 -16.44 -2.27
C ASP A 48 10.49 -16.10 -1.55
N GLY A 49 10.17 -14.82 -1.36
CA GLY A 49 8.88 -14.37 -0.81
C GLY A 49 8.74 -14.45 0.72
N TYR A 50 9.86 -14.57 1.44
CA TYR A 50 9.90 -14.53 2.89
C TYR A 50 10.41 -13.18 3.42
N THR A 51 10.17 -12.93 4.70
CA THR A 51 10.75 -11.82 5.45
C THR A 51 11.32 -12.34 6.77
N LEU A 52 12.44 -11.75 7.19
CA LEU A 52 13.04 -12.08 8.49
C LEU A 52 12.38 -11.26 9.58
N PHE A 53 12.12 -11.91 10.72
CA PHE A 53 11.67 -11.23 11.93
C PHE A 53 12.52 -11.62 13.13
N THR A 54 12.44 -10.80 14.18
CA THR A 54 12.98 -11.12 15.51
C THR A 54 11.94 -10.72 16.56
N GLY A 55 11.85 -11.46 17.66
CA GLY A 55 10.91 -11.12 18.75
C GLY A 55 9.43 -11.39 18.44
N GLY A 56 9.12 -12.24 17.44
CA GLY A 56 7.76 -12.70 17.17
C GLY A 56 6.84 -11.69 16.48
N LYS A 57 7.38 -10.59 15.94
CA LYS A 57 6.58 -9.52 15.31
C LYS A 57 7.11 -9.13 13.94
N VAL A 58 6.18 -8.79 13.04
CA VAL A 58 6.47 -8.15 11.76
C VAL A 58 5.66 -6.86 11.68
N THR A 59 6.29 -5.79 11.19
CA THR A 59 5.60 -4.53 10.91
C THR A 59 5.01 -4.55 9.51
N LEU A 60 3.69 -4.45 9.41
CA LEU A 60 2.99 -4.20 8.16
C LEU A 60 3.00 -2.69 7.89
N SER A 61 3.25 -2.29 6.64
CA SER A 61 3.11 -0.90 6.23
C SER A 61 2.62 -0.81 4.79
N TRP A 62 1.85 0.23 4.51
CA TRP A 62 1.21 0.45 3.22
C TRP A 62 1.10 1.94 2.91
N ASN A 63 1.07 2.28 1.63
CA ASN A 63 0.80 3.64 1.16
C ASN A 63 -0.43 3.67 0.27
N SER A 64 -1.11 4.81 0.26
CA SER A 64 -2.20 5.12 -0.66
C SER A 64 -2.27 6.63 -0.85
N GLU A 65 -2.48 7.07 -2.08
CA GLU A 65 -2.49 8.48 -2.44
C GLU A 65 -3.92 8.96 -2.67
N ASN A 66 -4.20 10.22 -2.36
CA ASN A 66 -5.45 10.87 -2.71
C ASN A 66 -5.20 12.37 -2.94
N LYS A 67 -5.80 12.94 -4.00
CA LYS A 67 -5.77 14.38 -4.28
C LYS A 67 -6.49 15.22 -3.22
N GLY A 68 -7.39 14.62 -2.44
CA GLY A 68 -8.22 15.26 -1.41
C GLY A 68 -7.69 15.18 0.03
N GLY A 69 -6.57 14.50 0.30
CA GLY A 69 -5.95 14.44 1.64
C GLY A 69 -5.66 13.03 2.17
N ALA A 70 -5.35 12.93 3.46
CA ALA A 70 -4.97 11.67 4.11
C ALA A 70 -6.20 10.84 4.56
N PRO A 71 -6.07 9.51 4.66
CA PRO A 71 -7.06 8.64 5.28
C PRO A 71 -7.43 9.08 6.69
N LYS A 72 -8.70 8.91 7.08
CA LYS A 72 -9.09 9.00 8.50
C LYS A 72 -8.72 7.75 9.29
N SER A 73 -8.97 6.58 8.72
CA SER A 73 -8.68 5.31 9.38
C SER A 73 -8.67 4.15 8.39
N TRP A 74 -7.98 3.09 8.77
CA TRP A 74 -7.87 1.83 8.05
C TRP A 74 -8.50 0.69 8.84
N GLU A 75 -9.08 -0.26 8.10
CA GLU A 75 -9.30 -1.63 8.56
C GLU A 75 -8.13 -2.48 8.05
N VAL A 76 -7.47 -3.19 8.96
CA VAL A 76 -6.38 -4.13 8.65
C VAL A 76 -6.90 -5.54 8.85
N TYR A 77 -6.70 -6.37 7.83
CA TYR A 77 -7.05 -7.79 7.86
C TYR A 77 -5.76 -8.59 7.84
N PHE A 78 -5.62 -9.58 8.73
CA PHE A 78 -4.40 -10.37 8.87
C PHE A 78 -4.72 -11.80 9.34
N GLY A 79 -3.97 -12.79 8.85
CA GLY A 79 -4.08 -14.18 9.32
C GLY A 79 -3.38 -15.18 8.42
N THR A 80 -3.53 -16.47 8.70
CA THR A 80 -2.90 -17.57 7.94
C THR A 80 -3.76 -18.09 6.77
N GLY A 81 -5.00 -17.63 6.65
CA GLY A 81 -5.91 -17.96 5.55
C GLY A 81 -5.87 -16.94 4.42
N LYS A 82 -6.00 -17.41 3.17
CA LYS A 82 -6.06 -16.56 1.96
C LYS A 82 -7.19 -15.52 1.98
N SER A 83 -8.21 -15.74 2.81
CA SER A 83 -9.22 -14.74 3.17
C SER A 83 -8.96 -14.30 4.61
N PRO A 84 -8.05 -13.33 4.85
CA PRO A 84 -7.68 -12.93 6.21
C PRO A 84 -8.88 -12.30 6.94
N ALA A 85 -8.97 -12.57 8.24
CA ALA A 85 -9.99 -11.99 9.11
C ALA A 85 -9.64 -10.56 9.49
N LEU A 86 -10.64 -9.79 9.96
CA LEU A 86 -10.40 -8.46 10.51
C LEU A 86 -9.48 -8.60 11.73
N TYR A 87 -8.36 -7.89 11.69
CA TYR A 87 -7.36 -7.88 12.75
C TYR A 87 -7.44 -6.61 13.59
N ALA A 88 -7.58 -5.46 12.92
CA ALA A 88 -7.73 -4.17 13.57
C ALA A 88 -8.61 -3.23 12.73
N GLU A 89 -9.33 -2.34 13.41
CA GLU A 89 -10.11 -1.26 12.80
C GLU A 89 -9.75 0.08 13.44
N GLY A 90 -10.05 1.18 12.76
CA GLY A 90 -9.76 2.52 13.28
C GLY A 90 -8.27 2.88 13.29
N VAL A 91 -7.42 2.19 12.52
CA VAL A 91 -5.98 2.45 12.48
C VAL A 91 -5.72 3.77 11.76
N THR A 92 -5.22 4.79 12.46
CA THR A 92 -5.04 6.15 11.91
C THR A 92 -3.66 6.38 11.29
N VAL A 93 -2.77 5.39 11.38
CA VAL A 93 -1.43 5.41 10.79
C VAL A 93 -1.31 4.33 9.71
N ASN A 94 -0.28 4.43 8.88
CA ASN A 94 -0.03 3.53 7.75
C ASN A 94 0.84 2.33 8.13
N THR A 95 0.75 1.89 9.39
CA THR A 95 1.56 0.80 9.90
C THR A 95 0.90 0.10 11.09
N ILE A 96 1.16 -1.20 11.26
CA ILE A 96 0.78 -1.96 12.44
C ILE A 96 1.72 -3.15 12.64
N ASP A 97 2.03 -3.47 13.89
CA ASP A 97 2.75 -4.69 14.23
C ASP A 97 1.79 -5.87 14.39
N VAL A 98 2.16 -7.00 13.81
CA VAL A 98 1.42 -8.26 13.89
C VAL A 98 2.28 -9.36 14.48
N ASP A 99 1.66 -10.21 15.28
CA ASP A 99 2.33 -11.39 15.84
C ASP A 99 2.47 -12.48 14.77
N VAL A 100 3.67 -13.06 14.69
CA VAL A 100 4.02 -14.10 13.73
C VAL A 100 4.74 -15.26 14.40
N LEU A 101 4.64 -16.43 13.79
CA LEU A 101 5.39 -17.63 14.16
C LEU A 101 6.33 -18.02 13.02
N ASP A 102 7.46 -18.61 13.39
CA ASP A 102 8.46 -19.08 12.44
C ASP A 102 7.87 -20.14 11.49
N GLY A 103 8.25 -20.08 10.22
CA GLY A 103 7.84 -21.02 9.18
C GLY A 103 6.38 -20.91 8.74
N GLN A 104 5.65 -19.85 9.15
CA GLN A 104 4.24 -19.69 8.83
C GLN A 104 4.01 -18.63 7.74
N THR A 105 3.19 -18.96 6.74
CA THR A 105 2.71 -17.99 5.74
C THR A 105 1.52 -17.20 6.27
N TYR A 106 1.59 -15.88 6.12
CA TYR A 106 0.53 -14.95 6.48
C TYR A 106 0.00 -14.23 5.25
N TYR A 107 -1.27 -13.84 5.33
CA TYR A 107 -2.02 -13.09 4.33
C TYR A 107 -2.60 -11.85 4.98
N TRP A 108 -2.58 -10.74 4.25
CA TRP A 108 -3.11 -9.49 4.76
C TRP A 108 -3.58 -8.56 3.67
N LYS A 109 -4.47 -7.65 4.05
CA LYS A 109 -4.96 -6.57 3.19
C LYS A 109 -5.38 -5.41 4.06
N VAL A 110 -5.51 -4.24 3.44
CA VAL A 110 -6.06 -3.05 4.09
C VAL A 110 -7.23 -2.51 3.31
N LYS A 111 -8.17 -1.93 4.04
CA LYS A 111 -9.34 -1.26 3.49
C LYS A 111 -9.46 0.12 4.11
N ILE A 112 -9.72 1.11 3.28
CA ILE A 112 -10.04 2.47 3.69
C ILE A 112 -11.48 2.77 3.32
N LYS A 113 -12.14 3.53 4.19
CA LYS A 113 -13.41 4.18 3.91
C LYS A 113 -13.23 5.68 4.10
N ASP A 114 -13.50 6.46 3.06
CA ASP A 114 -13.45 7.91 3.15
C ASP A 114 -14.72 8.50 3.78
N GLU A 115 -14.73 9.83 3.98
CA GLU A 115 -15.85 10.55 4.58
C GLU A 115 -17.12 10.53 3.72
N GLN A 116 -16.95 10.36 2.41
CA GLN A 116 -17.98 10.28 1.41
C GLN A 116 -18.52 8.84 1.25
N GLY A 117 -18.03 7.91 2.08
CA GLY A 117 -18.43 6.50 2.08
C GLY A 117 -17.86 5.69 0.92
N VAL A 118 -16.85 6.20 0.22
CA VAL A 118 -16.09 5.46 -0.80
C VAL A 118 -15.14 4.53 -0.11
N GLU A 119 -15.12 3.29 -0.57
CA GLU A 119 -14.23 2.26 -0.04
C GLU A 119 -13.20 1.89 -1.09
N THR A 120 -11.93 1.88 -0.70
CA THR A 120 -10.83 1.33 -1.50
C THR A 120 -10.20 0.19 -0.71
N THR A 121 -9.96 -0.95 -1.36
CA THR A 121 -9.39 -2.14 -0.73
C THR A 121 -8.16 -2.59 -1.51
N SER A 122 -7.10 -2.97 -0.82
CA SER A 122 -5.90 -3.50 -1.45
C SER A 122 -6.12 -4.92 -2.00
N PRO A 123 -5.21 -5.41 -2.88
CA PRO A 123 -5.02 -6.84 -3.06
C PRO A 123 -4.72 -7.55 -1.74
N VAL A 124 -4.87 -8.87 -1.72
CA VAL A 124 -4.36 -9.70 -0.61
C VAL A 124 -2.88 -9.95 -0.85
N TRP A 125 -2.04 -9.43 0.04
CA TRP A 125 -0.61 -9.70 0.08
C TRP A 125 -0.32 -10.91 0.95
N SER A 126 0.85 -11.50 0.77
CA SER A 126 1.31 -12.61 1.59
C SER A 126 2.82 -12.58 1.79
N PHE A 127 3.27 -13.14 2.92
CA PHE A 127 4.68 -13.36 3.19
C PHE A 127 4.87 -14.63 4.02
N LEU A 128 6.01 -15.30 3.85
CA LEU A 128 6.50 -16.31 4.78
C LEU A 128 7.28 -15.62 5.90
N ALA A 129 6.93 -15.88 7.15
CA ALA A 129 7.66 -15.36 8.31
C ALA A 129 8.79 -16.33 8.67
N VAL A 130 10.02 -15.84 8.72
CA VAL A 130 11.21 -16.60 9.12
C VAL A 130 11.87 -15.94 10.31
N ASP A 131 12.05 -16.67 11.41
CA ASP A 131 12.72 -16.15 12.60
C ASP A 131 14.22 -16.10 12.35
N GLY A 132 14.76 -14.89 12.20
CA GLY A 132 16.19 -14.66 12.00
C GLY A 132 17.05 -14.98 13.22
N SER A 133 16.44 -15.20 14.38
CA SER A 133 17.12 -15.67 15.59
C SER A 133 17.12 -17.20 15.73
N ASN A 134 16.41 -17.93 14.86
CA ASN A 134 16.38 -19.38 14.88
C ASN A 134 17.71 -19.97 14.36
N PRO A 135 18.56 -20.57 15.23
CA PRO A 135 19.85 -21.11 14.84
C PRO A 135 19.72 -22.34 13.93
N PHE A 136 18.54 -22.92 13.80
CA PHE A 136 18.29 -24.09 12.94
C PHE A 136 17.95 -23.72 11.49
N MET A 137 17.62 -22.45 11.21
CA MET A 137 17.40 -21.93 9.85
C MET A 137 18.64 -21.19 9.31
N GLN A 138 19.62 -20.91 10.17
CA GLN A 138 20.91 -20.38 9.77
C GLN A 138 21.77 -21.51 9.20
N THR A 139 21.77 -21.68 7.88
CA THR A 139 22.86 -22.42 7.23
C THR A 139 24.11 -21.56 7.28
N ASP A 140 24.85 -21.63 8.40
CA ASP A 140 26.21 -21.11 8.50
C ASP A 140 27.12 -21.97 7.62
N LEU A 141 27.25 -21.60 6.34
CA LEU A 141 28.31 -22.09 5.47
C LEU A 141 29.58 -21.28 5.76
N THR A 142 30.24 -21.56 6.88
CA THR A 142 31.60 -21.06 7.14
C THR A 142 32.60 -22.10 6.63
N CYS A 143 33.18 -21.87 5.45
CA CYS A 143 34.41 -22.57 5.07
C CYS A 143 35.62 -21.76 5.59
N GLN A 144 36.16 -22.14 6.75
CA GLN A 144 37.55 -21.80 7.05
C GLN A 144 38.43 -22.81 6.31
N THR A 145 39.11 -22.38 5.26
CA THR A 145 40.19 -23.15 4.68
C THR A 145 41.50 -22.66 5.30
N ASP A 146 42.33 -23.57 5.79
CA ASP A 146 43.77 -23.34 5.66
C ASP A 146 44.05 -23.56 4.17
N VAL A 147 44.46 -22.49 3.48
CA VAL A 147 44.60 -22.42 2.00
C VAL A 147 45.52 -23.52 1.43
N LEU A 148 46.20 -24.31 2.28
CA LEU A 148 47.25 -25.21 1.87
C LEU A 148 46.93 -26.71 1.84
N THR A 149 45.77 -27.23 2.27
CA THR A 149 45.65 -28.71 2.35
C THR A 149 44.35 -29.42 1.99
N SER A 150 43.17 -28.79 1.88
CA SER A 150 41.93 -29.61 1.87
C SER A 150 40.93 -29.39 0.73
N ILE A 151 41.21 -28.51 -0.22
CA ILE A 151 40.49 -28.46 -1.49
C ILE A 151 41.54 -28.48 -2.59
N GLY A 152 41.74 -29.65 -3.19
CA GLY A 152 42.64 -29.87 -4.32
C GLY A 152 42.09 -29.25 -5.61
N VAL A 153 41.83 -27.95 -5.58
CA VAL A 153 41.42 -27.17 -6.73
C VAL A 153 42.63 -26.35 -7.12
N ASP A 154 43.41 -26.90 -8.05
CA ASP A 154 44.51 -26.19 -8.71
C ASP A 154 43.88 -25.18 -9.68
N LEU A 155 43.93 -23.89 -9.31
CA LEU A 155 43.36 -22.81 -10.10
C LEU A 155 44.48 -22.02 -10.77
N GLU A 156 44.43 -21.95 -12.10
CA GLU A 156 45.22 -20.98 -12.83
C GLU A 156 44.82 -19.56 -12.37
N PRO A 157 45.79 -18.63 -12.23
CA PRO A 157 45.58 -17.31 -11.62
C PRO A 157 44.59 -16.40 -12.37
N ASP A 158 44.14 -16.78 -13.56
CA ASP A 158 43.20 -16.06 -14.42
C ASP A 158 41.80 -16.70 -14.48
N LYS A 159 41.53 -17.76 -13.72
CA LYS A 159 40.24 -18.49 -13.79
C LYS A 159 39.30 -18.11 -12.65
N VAL A 160 38.09 -17.69 -13.04
CA VAL A 160 36.95 -17.54 -12.12
C VAL A 160 36.35 -18.91 -11.86
N VAL A 161 36.25 -19.31 -10.59
CA VAL A 161 35.50 -20.52 -10.19
C VAL A 161 34.16 -20.10 -9.65
N GLU A 162 33.11 -20.63 -10.27
CA GLU A 162 31.76 -20.54 -9.75
C GLU A 162 31.52 -21.71 -8.79
N PHE A 163 31.41 -21.42 -7.49
CA PHE A 163 31.03 -22.41 -6.50
C PHE A 163 29.51 -22.51 -6.43
N LYS A 164 28.96 -23.67 -6.80
CA LYS A 164 27.53 -23.94 -6.70
C LYS A 164 27.28 -24.95 -5.60
N VAL A 165 26.68 -24.50 -4.50
CA VAL A 165 26.22 -25.40 -3.44
C VAL A 165 24.94 -26.08 -3.92
N ILE A 166 24.94 -27.42 -3.96
CA ILE A 166 23.76 -28.21 -4.31
C ILE A 166 23.34 -28.98 -3.05
N ALA A 167 22.18 -28.62 -2.50
CA ALA A 167 21.55 -29.36 -1.42
C ALA A 167 20.55 -30.36 -2.00
N PHE A 168 20.56 -31.60 -1.48
CA PHE A 168 19.57 -32.63 -1.80
C PHE A 168 18.75 -32.94 -0.55
N ARG A 169 17.48 -33.28 -0.74
CA ARG A 169 16.56 -33.72 0.31
C ARG A 169 16.56 -35.24 0.44
#